data_AF-A0A7C9EES4-F1
#
_entry.id   AF-A0A7C9EES4-F1
#
_cell.length_a   1.000
_cell.length_b   1.000
_cell.length_c   1.000
_cell.angle_alpha   90.00
_cell.angle_beta   90.00
_cell.angle_gamma   90.00
#
_symmetry.space_group_name_H-M   'P 1'
#
loop_
_entity.id
_entity.type
_entity.pdbx_description
1 polymer ?
#
loop_
_entity_poly.entity_id
_entity_poly.type
_entity_poly.pdbx_seq_one_letter_code
_entity_poly.pdbx_strand_id
1 'polypeptide(L)'
;MGGCAADGGCPSDYVAISISAVCLFLLLARSAFPFLFYKLSIPKGSAFWIPATQIVASFDLLASVVMSVNLIKIEKRHWWQSCYVWAVWVEGPFGFGLLLSCRILQVYQLYFIFVKKRLPPVRSRYFLPLVFLPWIAMAAFIHVQKPLNYRCQMTARWVIPVVSLHSLYVVILIGFTRSIHHVDFRFQELKDLWRGVLVSTFSVGFWVGAYILNEIHDDTEWLQVASRFLLALMTSIFVLAFFSLSSSQPLLSQISLRRRECVNALNSRQ
;
A
#
# COMPACT_ATOMS: atom_id res chain seq x y z
N MET A 1 7.19 32.18 -18.22
CA MET A 1 6.99 30.99 -19.08
C MET A 1 7.21 29.78 -18.21
N GLY A 2 6.17 29.01 -17.88
CA GLY A 2 6.32 27.83 -17.02
C GLY A 2 7.04 26.72 -17.79
N GLY A 3 8.22 26.31 -17.33
CA GLY A 3 8.92 25.15 -17.86
C GLY A 3 8.22 23.84 -17.48
N CYS A 4 8.64 22.71 -18.08
CA CYS A 4 8.08 21.39 -17.77
C CYS A 4 8.28 20.97 -16.28
N ALA A 5 9.16 21.66 -15.55
CA ALA A 5 9.31 21.52 -14.11
C ALA A 5 8.05 21.94 -13.34
N ALA A 6 7.42 23.05 -13.72
CA ALA A 6 6.22 23.57 -13.05
C ALA A 6 4.92 22.94 -13.57
N ASP A 7 4.84 22.72 -14.89
CA ASP A 7 3.61 22.27 -15.57
C ASP A 7 3.49 20.75 -15.70
N GLY A 8 4.58 20.01 -15.48
CA GLY A 8 4.68 18.58 -15.77
C GLY A 8 4.99 18.28 -17.24
N GLY A 9 5.16 17.00 -17.56
CA GLY A 9 5.42 16.53 -18.93
C GLY A 9 6.87 16.66 -19.38
N CYS A 10 7.84 16.60 -18.46
CA CYS A 10 9.24 16.43 -18.84
C CYS A 10 9.48 14.99 -19.36
N PRO A 11 10.53 14.74 -20.16
CA PRO A 11 10.87 13.40 -20.66
C PRO A 11 10.96 12.33 -19.56
N SER A 12 11.49 12.68 -18.39
CA SER A 12 11.56 11.80 -17.21
C SER A 12 10.17 11.38 -16.71
N ASP A 13 9.17 12.25 -16.81
CA ASP A 13 7.81 11.96 -16.33
C ASP A 13 7.15 10.89 -17.19
N TYR A 14 7.33 10.95 -18.51
CA TYR A 14 6.85 9.92 -19.42
C TYR A 14 7.53 8.56 -19.19
N VAL A 15 8.82 8.56 -18.83
CA VAL A 15 9.52 7.35 -18.41
C VAL A 15 8.93 6.81 -17.11
N ALA A 16 8.71 7.66 -16.11
CA ALA A 16 8.07 7.26 -14.85
C ALA A 16 6.65 6.70 -15.05
N ILE A 17 5.86 7.31 -15.92
CA ILE A 17 4.51 6.83 -16.29
C ILE A 17 4.61 5.46 -16.96
N SER A 18 5.56 5.27 -17.88
CA SER A 18 5.77 3.99 -18.56
C SER A 18 6.16 2.89 -17.57
N ILE A 19 7.07 3.18 -16.64
CA ILE A 19 7.45 2.25 -15.57
C ILE A 19 6.24 1.92 -14.69
N SER A 20 5.46 2.93 -14.30
CA SER A 20 4.25 2.75 -13.49
C SER A 20 3.22 1.87 -14.21
N ALA A 21 3.01 2.08 -15.51
CA ALA A 21 2.10 1.28 -16.34
C ALA A 21 2.57 -0.18 -16.46
N VAL A 22 3.88 -0.41 -16.66
CA VAL A 22 4.45 -1.76 -16.65
C VAL A 22 4.26 -2.42 -15.30
N CYS A 23 4.50 -1.71 -14.19
CA CYS A 23 4.30 -2.25 -12.85
C CYS A 23 2.83 -2.60 -12.59
N LEU A 24 1.89 -1.76 -13.02
CA LEU A 24 0.45 -2.05 -12.98
C LEU A 24 0.11 -3.32 -13.76
N PHE A 25 0.64 -3.46 -14.98
CA PHE A 25 0.44 -4.66 -15.77
C PHE A 25 0.99 -5.91 -15.07
N LEU A 26 2.20 -5.83 -14.50
CA LEU A 26 2.80 -6.94 -13.75
C LEU A 26 2.00 -7.31 -12.49
N LEU A 27 1.43 -6.33 -11.77
CA LEU A 27 0.54 -6.56 -10.63
C LEU A 27 -0.71 -7.33 -11.06
N LEU A 28 -1.37 -6.88 -12.13
CA LEU A 28 -2.57 -7.52 -12.65
C LEU A 28 -2.27 -8.93 -13.15
N ALA A 29 -1.22 -9.10 -13.96
CA ALA A 29 -0.80 -10.39 -14.48
C ALA A 29 -0.50 -11.38 -13.34
N ARG A 30 0.25 -10.95 -12.32
CA ARG A 30 0.60 -11.79 -11.17
C ARG A 30 -0.61 -12.09 -10.28
N SER A 31 -1.55 -11.16 -10.14
CA SER A 31 -2.80 -11.39 -9.41
C SER A 31 -3.74 -12.39 -10.11
N ALA A 32 -3.78 -12.36 -11.45
CA ALA A 32 -4.61 -13.25 -12.27
C ALA A 32 -3.98 -14.64 -12.48
N PHE A 33 -2.65 -14.72 -12.50
CA PHE A 33 -1.87 -15.95 -12.72
C PHE A 33 -2.38 -17.18 -11.93
N PRO A 34 -2.58 -17.12 -10.59
CA PRO A 34 -3.04 -18.29 -9.84
C PRO A 34 -4.46 -18.76 -10.22
N PHE A 35 -5.33 -17.85 -10.64
CA PHE A 35 -6.70 -18.20 -11.06
C PHE A 35 -6.73 -18.78 -12.48
N LEU A 36 -5.89 -18.23 -13.37
CA LEU A 36 -5.81 -18.65 -14.77
C LEU A 36 -5.10 -20.00 -14.93
N PHE A 37 -3.94 -20.19 -14.29
CA PHE A 37 -3.09 -21.38 -14.51
C PHE A 37 -3.42 -22.54 -13.58
N TYR A 38 -3.66 -22.29 -12.29
CA TYR A 38 -3.91 -23.37 -11.33
C TYR A 38 -5.40 -23.73 -11.19
N LYS A 39 -6.30 -23.08 -11.94
CA LYS A 39 -7.77 -23.25 -11.84
C LYS A 39 -8.24 -23.30 -10.37
N LEU A 40 -7.64 -22.45 -9.53
CA LEU A 40 -7.93 -22.45 -8.11
C LEU A 40 -9.38 -22.01 -7.90
N SER A 41 -10.13 -22.79 -7.13
CA SER A 41 -11.47 -22.42 -6.68
C SER A 41 -11.35 -21.14 -5.85
N ILE A 42 -12.03 -20.06 -6.27
CA ILE A 42 -12.01 -18.76 -5.56
C ILE A 42 -12.34 -19.01 -4.08
N PRO A 43 -11.41 -18.72 -3.15
CA PRO A 43 -11.68 -18.93 -1.74
C PRO A 43 -12.85 -18.05 -1.30
N LYS A 44 -13.89 -18.65 -0.70
CA LYS A 44 -15.07 -17.91 -0.24
C LYS A 44 -14.77 -17.23 1.11
N GLY A 45 -15.19 -15.98 1.29
CA GLY A 45 -15.13 -15.28 2.57
C GLY A 45 -13.89 -14.41 2.78
N SER A 46 -13.50 -14.17 4.04
CA SER A 46 -12.48 -13.16 4.43
C SER A 46 -11.08 -13.41 3.87
N ALA A 47 -10.76 -14.66 3.52
CA ALA A 47 -9.47 -15.03 2.93
C ALA A 47 -9.25 -14.43 1.53
N PHE A 48 -10.32 -14.15 0.78
CA PHE A 48 -10.25 -13.51 -0.54
C PHE A 48 -10.30 -11.99 -0.47
N TRP A 49 -11.06 -11.44 0.48
CA TRP A 49 -11.26 -9.99 0.60
C TRP A 49 -9.96 -9.24 0.90
N ILE A 50 -9.07 -9.77 1.75
CA ILE A 50 -7.84 -9.07 2.13
C ILE A 50 -6.88 -8.91 0.91
N PRO A 51 -6.54 -9.98 0.16
CA PRO A 51 -5.74 -9.83 -1.06
C PRO A 51 -6.40 -8.93 -2.11
N ALA A 52 -7.73 -9.03 -2.30
CA ALA A 52 -8.45 -8.19 -3.24
C ALA A 52 -8.35 -6.70 -2.88
N THR A 53 -8.57 -6.35 -1.61
CA THR A 53 -8.44 -4.96 -1.13
C THR A 53 -7.01 -4.43 -1.28
N GLN A 54 -6.00 -5.28 -1.14
CA GLN A 54 -4.60 -4.87 -1.32
C GLN A 54 -4.25 -4.63 -2.79
N ILE A 55 -4.82 -5.39 -3.73
CA ILE A 55 -4.66 -5.14 -5.17
C ILE A 55 -5.27 -3.77 -5.52
N VAL A 56 -6.49 -3.52 -5.06
CA VAL A 56 -7.16 -2.22 -5.28
C VAL A 56 -6.32 -1.09 -4.68
N ALA A 57 -5.88 -1.22 -3.43
CA ALA A 57 -5.06 -0.20 -2.78
C ALA A 57 -3.70 0.02 -3.46
N SER A 58 -3.10 -1.04 -4.02
CA SER A 58 -1.86 -0.97 -4.80
C SER A 58 -2.06 -0.19 -6.11
N PHE A 59 -3.17 -0.45 -6.79
CA PHE A 59 -3.57 0.26 -8.00
C PHE A 59 -3.83 1.74 -7.71
N ASP A 60 -4.63 2.01 -6.68
CA ASP A 60 -5.00 3.35 -6.23
C ASP A 60 -3.76 4.17 -5.85
N LEU A 61 -2.81 3.57 -5.14
CA LEU A 61 -1.56 4.24 -4.78
C LEU A 61 -0.73 4.63 -6.02
N LEU A 62 -0.56 3.72 -6.98
CA LEU A 62 0.17 4.02 -8.22
C LEU A 62 -0.52 5.10 -9.05
N ALA A 63 -1.84 4.97 -9.24
CA ALA A 63 -2.63 5.95 -9.96
C ALA A 63 -2.58 7.32 -9.27
N SER A 64 -2.63 7.35 -7.94
CA SER A 64 -2.57 8.59 -7.17
C SER A 64 -1.28 9.35 -7.36
N VAL A 65 -0.12 8.69 -7.31
CA VAL A 65 1.18 9.35 -7.51
C VAL A 65 1.33 9.90 -8.93
N VAL A 66 0.83 9.16 -9.94
CA VAL A 66 0.86 9.66 -11.33
C VAL A 66 0.00 10.93 -11.48
N MET A 67 -1.14 10.98 -10.81
CA MET A 67 -2.10 12.08 -10.92
C MET A 67 -1.79 13.25 -9.98
N SER A 68 -1.23 13.01 -8.78
CA SER A 68 -1.01 14.02 -7.74
C SER A 68 0.26 14.83 -7.94
N VAL A 69 1.31 14.22 -8.51
CA VAL A 69 2.63 14.85 -8.68
C VAL A 69 2.74 15.62 -10.02
N ASN A 70 1.61 15.90 -10.67
CA ASN A 70 1.51 16.55 -11.98
C ASN A 70 2.46 15.93 -13.04
N LEU A 71 2.60 14.59 -13.08
CA LEU A 71 3.42 13.94 -14.12
C LEU A 71 2.84 14.15 -15.53
N ILE A 72 1.51 14.32 -15.61
CA ILE A 72 0.79 14.59 -16.84
C ILE A 72 0.27 16.03 -16.78
N LYS A 73 0.53 16.79 -17.85
CA LYS A 73 -0.07 18.11 -18.06
C LYS A 73 -1.56 17.95 -18.38
N ILE A 74 -2.39 17.86 -17.35
CA ILE A 74 -3.85 17.77 -17.47
C ILE A 74 -4.45 19.11 -17.08
N GLU A 75 -5.18 19.72 -18.01
CA GLU A 75 -5.97 20.91 -17.75
C GLU A 75 -7.11 20.53 -16.79
N LYS A 76 -7.06 21.05 -15.55
CA LYS A 76 -7.95 20.67 -14.44
C LYS A 76 -9.36 21.23 -14.66
N ARG A 77 -10.17 20.56 -15.48
CA ARG A 77 -11.55 20.95 -15.82
C ARG A 77 -12.61 20.16 -15.05
N HIS A 78 -12.31 18.94 -14.61
CA HIS A 78 -13.27 18.05 -13.95
C HIS A 78 -12.97 17.86 -12.45
N TRP A 79 -14.01 17.60 -11.64
CA TRP A 79 -13.88 17.36 -10.19
C TRP A 79 -12.97 16.16 -9.86
N TRP A 80 -12.95 15.12 -10.72
CA TRP A 80 -12.04 13.97 -10.62
C TRP A 80 -10.57 14.30 -10.91
N GLN A 81 -10.26 15.50 -11.42
CA GLN A 81 -8.88 16.00 -11.57
C GLN A 81 -8.48 16.91 -10.40
N SER A 82 -9.34 17.00 -9.37
CA SER A 82 -9.02 17.75 -8.16
C SER A 82 -7.86 17.10 -7.44
N CYS A 83 -6.90 17.93 -7.07
CA CYS A 83 -5.77 17.52 -6.26
C CYS A 83 -6.17 16.81 -4.97
N TYR A 84 -7.27 17.27 -4.34
CA TYR A 84 -7.76 16.70 -3.10
C TYR A 84 -8.20 15.25 -3.26
N VAL A 85 -8.75 14.88 -4.41
CA VAL A 85 -9.17 13.49 -4.66
C VAL A 85 -7.94 12.60 -4.70
N TRP A 86 -6.96 12.91 -5.55
CA TRP A 86 -5.80 12.05 -5.72
C TRP A 86 -4.80 12.11 -4.57
N ALA A 87 -4.40 13.29 -4.12
CA ALA A 87 -3.37 13.45 -3.08
C ALA A 87 -3.89 13.17 -1.66
N VAL A 88 -5.16 13.48 -1.36
CA VAL A 88 -5.69 13.34 0.02
C VAL A 88 -6.46 12.04 0.19
N TRP A 89 -7.38 11.72 -0.74
CA TRP A 89 -8.25 10.55 -0.61
C TRP A 89 -7.65 9.27 -1.20
N VAL A 90 -7.13 9.34 -2.42
CA VAL A 90 -6.63 8.14 -3.11
C VAL A 90 -5.25 7.76 -2.57
N GLU A 91 -4.29 8.67 -2.50
CA GLU A 91 -2.92 8.39 -2.03
C GLU A 91 -2.90 7.95 -0.55
N GLY A 92 -3.58 8.72 0.30
CA GLY A 92 -3.62 8.49 1.76
C GLY A 92 -4.49 7.29 2.14
N PRO A 93 -5.81 7.44 2.36
CA PRO A 93 -6.69 6.35 2.74
C PRO A 93 -6.69 5.17 1.76
N PHE A 94 -7.05 5.38 0.49
CA PHE A 94 -7.29 4.25 -0.42
C PHE A 94 -6.01 3.56 -0.89
N GLY A 95 -4.88 4.25 -0.87
CA GLY A 95 -3.56 3.71 -1.17
C GLY A 95 -2.87 3.18 0.08
N PHE A 96 -2.03 4.02 0.69
CA PHE A 96 -1.19 3.64 1.82
C PHE A 96 -1.98 3.12 3.03
N GLY A 97 -3.06 3.81 3.39
CA GLY A 97 -3.86 3.52 4.56
C GLY A 97 -4.50 2.13 4.48
N LEU A 98 -5.10 1.78 3.34
CA LEU A 98 -5.63 0.45 3.11
C LEU A 98 -4.52 -0.62 3.09
N LEU A 99 -3.39 -0.37 2.42
CA LEU A 99 -2.27 -1.32 2.41
C LEU A 99 -1.77 -1.64 3.82
N LEU A 100 -1.50 -0.62 4.65
CA LEU A 100 -1.05 -0.80 6.02
C LEU A 100 -2.13 -1.42 6.91
N SER A 101 -3.40 -1.01 6.76
CA SER A 101 -4.51 -1.56 7.54
C SER A 101 -4.71 -3.05 7.26
N CYS A 102 -4.62 -3.47 5.99
CA CYS A 102 -4.65 -4.88 5.61
C CYS A 102 -3.48 -5.66 6.22
N ARG A 103 -2.27 -5.07 6.29
CA ARG A 103 -1.11 -5.71 6.93
C ARG A 103 -1.28 -5.86 8.44
N ILE A 104 -1.76 -4.82 9.12
CA ILE A 104 -2.04 -4.89 10.56
C ILE A 104 -3.03 -6.02 10.84
N LEU A 105 -4.08 -6.14 10.02
CA LEU A 105 -5.05 -7.22 10.14
C LEU A 105 -4.41 -8.61 9.93
N GLN A 106 -3.50 -8.76 8.95
CA GLN A 106 -2.78 -10.03 8.73
C GLN A 106 -1.96 -10.41 9.97
N VAL A 107 -1.14 -9.49 10.50
CA VAL A 107 -0.32 -9.76 11.69
C VAL A 107 -1.18 -10.01 12.92
N TYR A 108 -2.27 -9.28 13.08
CA TYR A 108 -3.24 -9.48 14.17
C TYR A 108 -3.82 -10.89 14.16
N GLN A 109 -4.21 -11.40 12.98
CA GLN A 109 -4.72 -12.78 12.85
C GLN A 109 -3.64 -13.80 13.25
N LEU A 110 -2.41 -13.62 12.77
CA LEU A 110 -1.29 -14.50 13.12
C LEU A 110 -0.99 -14.46 14.63
N TYR A 111 -0.98 -13.27 15.24
CA TYR A 111 -0.76 -13.12 16.67
C TYR A 111 -1.76 -13.92 17.50
N PHE A 112 -3.06 -13.84 17.20
CA PHE A 112 -4.07 -14.57 17.94
C PHE A 112 -3.96 -16.09 17.77
N ILE A 113 -3.68 -16.55 16.55
CA ILE A 113 -3.55 -17.97 16.24
C ILE A 113 -2.32 -18.57 16.92
N PHE A 114 -1.16 -17.92 16.83
CA PHE A 114 0.11 -18.50 17.26
C PHE A 114 0.46 -18.20 18.72
N VAL A 115 0.23 -16.97 19.19
CA VAL A 115 0.59 -16.56 20.55
C VAL A 115 -0.54 -16.88 21.52
N LYS A 116 -1.77 -16.47 21.20
CA LYS A 116 -2.93 -16.70 22.07
C LYS A 116 -3.58 -18.07 21.88
N LYS A 117 -3.20 -18.83 20.83
CA LYS A 117 -3.78 -20.14 20.48
C LYS A 117 -5.31 -20.11 20.42
N ARG A 118 -5.87 -19.01 19.94
CA ARG A 118 -7.32 -18.76 19.85
C ARG A 118 -7.67 -18.15 18.49
N LEU A 119 -8.91 -18.36 18.06
CA LEU A 119 -9.43 -17.63 16.92
C LEU A 119 -9.48 -16.12 17.25
N PRO A 120 -9.23 -15.25 16.26
CA PRO A 120 -9.29 -13.81 16.48
C PRO A 120 -10.70 -13.43 16.98
N PRO A 121 -10.80 -12.70 18.10
CA PRO A 121 -12.09 -12.40 18.73
C PRO A 121 -12.95 -11.48 17.87
N VAL A 122 -12.33 -10.65 17.03
CA VAL A 122 -12.99 -9.72 16.13
C VAL A 122 -12.86 -10.23 14.70
N ARG A 123 -14.00 -10.37 14.01
CA ARG A 123 -14.03 -10.78 12.61
C ARG A 123 -13.38 -9.69 11.73
N SER A 124 -12.61 -10.12 10.73
CA SER A 124 -11.89 -9.21 9.81
C SER A 124 -12.77 -8.14 9.16
N ARG A 125 -14.05 -8.43 8.89
CA ARG A 125 -15.02 -7.48 8.33
C ARG A 125 -15.27 -6.26 9.22
N TYR A 126 -15.15 -6.40 10.54
CA TYR A 126 -15.35 -5.30 11.48
C TYR A 126 -14.02 -4.67 11.92
N PHE A 127 -12.96 -5.48 12.03
CA PHE A 127 -11.64 -4.99 12.41
C PHE A 127 -11.01 -4.09 11.34
N LEU A 128 -11.17 -4.44 10.05
CA LEU A 128 -10.59 -3.65 8.96
C LEU A 128 -11.15 -2.23 8.90
N PRO A 129 -12.48 -1.99 8.88
CA PRO A 129 -13.02 -0.64 8.97
C PRO A 129 -12.55 0.10 10.21
N LEU A 130 -12.51 -0.56 11.37
CA LEU A 130 -12.09 0.07 12.62
C LEU A 130 -10.64 0.59 12.55
N VAL A 131 -9.72 -0.22 12.03
CA VAL A 131 -8.32 0.19 11.80
C VAL A 131 -8.23 1.20 10.65
N PHE A 132 -9.20 1.27 9.75
CA PHE A 132 -9.18 2.22 8.64
C PHE A 132 -9.76 3.60 9.00
N LEU A 133 -10.63 3.69 10.02
CA LEU A 133 -11.30 4.92 10.42
C LEU A 133 -10.37 6.12 10.67
N PRO A 134 -9.20 5.99 11.34
CA PRO A 134 -8.30 7.12 11.54
C PRO A 134 -7.82 7.77 10.23
N TRP A 135 -7.63 6.97 9.17
CA TRP A 135 -7.28 7.48 7.83
C TRP A 135 -8.38 8.32 7.23
N ILE A 136 -9.63 7.82 7.29
CA ILE A 136 -10.79 8.52 6.73
C ILE A 136 -11.07 9.80 7.51
N ALA A 137 -10.98 9.76 8.84
CA ALA A 137 -11.16 10.94 9.69
C ALA A 137 -10.12 12.02 9.38
N MET A 138 -8.84 11.65 9.26
CA MET A 138 -7.77 12.58 8.91
C MET A 138 -7.97 13.18 7.51
N ALA A 139 -8.31 12.35 6.51
CA ALA A 139 -8.55 12.82 5.15
C ALA A 139 -9.75 13.77 5.06
N ALA A 140 -10.85 13.46 5.77
CA ALA A 140 -12.01 14.33 5.84
C ALA A 140 -11.66 15.68 6.49
N PHE A 141 -10.89 15.67 7.58
CA PHE A 141 -10.45 16.90 8.26
C PHE A 141 -9.59 17.79 7.35
N ILE A 142 -8.61 17.20 6.64
CA ILE A 142 -7.79 17.90 5.66
C ILE A 142 -8.64 18.46 4.51
N HIS A 143 -9.61 17.68 4.02
CA HIS A 143 -10.47 18.12 2.93
C HIS A 143 -11.34 19.33 3.33
N VAL A 144 -11.85 19.37 4.57
CA VAL A 144 -12.64 20.51 5.06
C VAL A 144 -11.79 21.78 5.14
N GLN A 145 -10.56 21.65 5.63
CA GLN A 145 -9.66 22.77 5.85
C GLN A 145 -8.99 23.30 4.58
N LYS A 146 -9.03 22.49 3.51
CA LYS A 146 -8.48 22.81 2.18
C LYS A 146 -7.07 23.45 2.19
N PRO A 147 -6.04 22.78 2.74
CA PRO A 147 -4.71 23.36 2.85
C PRO A 147 -3.79 23.19 1.62
N LEU A 148 -4.24 22.53 0.54
CA LEU A 148 -3.41 22.26 -0.64
C LEU A 148 -3.32 23.49 -1.56
N ASN A 149 -2.11 23.74 -2.04
CA ASN A 149 -1.82 24.77 -3.04
C ASN A 149 -2.09 24.28 -4.49
N TYR A 150 -1.97 25.15 -5.49
CA TYR A 150 -2.18 24.82 -6.91
C TYR A 150 -1.25 23.71 -7.43
N ARG A 151 -0.05 23.59 -6.84
CA ARG A 151 0.95 22.53 -7.08
C ARG A 151 0.69 21.21 -6.35
N CYS A 152 -0.46 21.05 -5.69
CA CYS A 152 -0.78 19.85 -4.91
C CYS A 152 0.04 19.60 -3.64
N GLN A 153 0.78 20.61 -3.18
CA GLN A 153 1.60 20.51 -1.98
C GLN A 153 0.82 21.01 -0.76
N MET A 154 0.98 20.30 0.36
CA MET A 154 0.50 20.72 1.67
C MET A 154 1.60 21.44 2.44
N THR A 155 1.23 22.45 3.21
CA THR A 155 2.15 23.11 4.15
C THR A 155 2.62 22.14 5.25
N ALA A 156 3.83 22.34 5.77
CA ALA A 156 4.43 21.50 6.82
C ALA A 156 3.51 21.24 8.03
N ARG A 157 2.72 22.24 8.45
CA ARG A 157 1.72 22.11 9.54
C ARG A 157 0.75 20.95 9.33
N TRP A 158 0.35 20.69 8.08
CA TRP A 158 -0.60 19.62 7.70
C TRP A 158 0.10 18.31 7.36
N VAL A 159 1.36 18.36 6.95
CA VAL A 159 2.17 17.16 6.70
C VAL A 159 2.54 16.46 8.00
N ILE A 160 2.84 17.19 9.08
CA ILE A 160 3.16 16.62 10.39
C ILE A 160 2.12 15.59 10.89
N PRO A 161 0.81 15.90 10.96
CA PRO A 161 -0.18 14.92 11.41
C PRO A 161 -0.33 13.74 10.45
N VAL A 162 -0.16 13.95 9.13
CA VAL A 162 -0.18 12.87 8.14
C VAL A 162 0.99 11.91 8.35
N VAL A 163 2.22 12.43 8.49
CA VAL A 163 3.41 11.62 8.76
C VAL A 163 3.28 10.91 10.11
N SER A 164 2.77 11.60 11.13
CA SER A 164 2.54 11.01 12.45
C SER A 164 1.60 9.81 12.37
N LEU A 165 0.53 9.89 11.57
CA LEU A 165 -0.39 8.78 11.34
C LEU A 165 0.30 7.61 10.61
N HIS A 166 1.07 7.88 9.56
CA HIS A 166 1.86 6.85 8.86
C HIS A 166 2.84 6.14 9.81
N SER A 167 3.61 6.91 10.57
CA SER A 167 4.58 6.40 11.54
C SER A 167 3.92 5.57 12.63
N LEU A 168 2.75 6.00 13.13
CA LEU A 168 2.00 5.24 14.13
C LEU A 168 1.62 3.85 13.63
N TYR A 169 1.15 3.73 12.38
CA TYR A 169 0.79 2.43 11.79
C TYR A 169 2.01 1.53 11.62
N VAL A 170 3.15 2.09 11.22
CA VAL A 170 4.42 1.35 11.14
C VAL A 170 4.88 0.87 12.52
N VAL A 171 4.77 1.71 13.56
CA VAL A 171 5.11 1.34 14.94
C VAL A 171 4.20 0.22 15.44
N ILE A 172 2.89 0.28 15.15
CA ILE A 172 1.94 -0.78 15.48
C ILE A 172 2.34 -2.10 14.80
N LEU A 173 2.69 -2.06 13.50
CA LEU A 173 3.18 -3.22 12.76
C LEU A 173 4.46 -3.80 13.39
N ILE A 174 5.44 -2.97 13.72
CA ILE A 174 6.67 -3.39 14.41
C ILE A 174 6.33 -4.07 15.74
N GLY A 175 5.45 -3.47 16.55
CA GLY A 175 5.05 -4.00 17.85
C GLY A 175 4.43 -5.39 17.74
N PHE A 176 3.45 -5.56 16.84
CA PHE A 176 2.83 -6.86 16.62
C PHE A 176 3.82 -7.88 16.03
N THR A 177 4.62 -7.52 15.02
CA THR A 177 5.61 -8.43 14.42
C THR A 177 6.70 -8.83 15.41
N ARG A 178 7.11 -7.92 16.31
CA ARG A 178 8.06 -8.24 17.39
C ARG A 178 7.45 -9.17 18.43
N SER A 179 6.17 -9.00 18.76
CA SER A 179 5.48 -9.85 19.75
C SER A 179 5.38 -11.32 19.33
N ILE A 180 5.39 -11.60 18.03
CA ILE A 180 5.37 -12.95 17.47
C ILE A 180 6.78 -13.52 17.22
N HIS A 181 7.85 -12.72 17.34
CA HIS A 181 9.21 -13.13 16.99
C HIS A 181 9.71 -14.34 17.79
N HIS A 182 9.23 -14.53 19.01
CA HIS A 182 9.62 -15.63 19.89
C HIS A 182 8.98 -16.98 19.53
N VAL A 183 8.06 -17.01 18.56
CA VAL A 183 7.43 -18.26 18.11
C VAL A 183 8.29 -18.84 16.99
N ASP A 184 8.77 -20.08 17.16
CA ASP A 184 9.47 -20.81 16.10
C ASP A 184 8.49 -21.16 14.97
N PHE A 185 8.41 -20.27 13.98
CA PHE A 185 7.63 -20.53 12.78
C PHE A 185 8.34 -21.57 11.92
N ARG A 186 7.62 -22.66 11.62
CA ARG A 186 8.09 -23.70 10.69
C ARG A 186 8.24 -23.21 9.23
N PHE A 187 7.73 -22.02 8.94
CA PHE A 187 7.69 -21.40 7.62
C PHE A 187 8.31 -20.00 7.67
N GLN A 188 8.83 -19.50 6.53
CA GLN A 188 9.46 -18.17 6.39
C GLN A 188 8.47 -16.99 6.57
N GLU A 189 7.33 -17.21 7.22
CA GLU A 189 6.24 -16.24 7.36
C GLU A 189 6.67 -15.00 8.16
N LEU A 190 7.41 -15.19 9.26
CA LEU A 190 7.96 -14.10 10.06
C LEU A 190 8.93 -13.22 9.26
N LYS A 191 9.75 -13.84 8.41
CA LYS A 191 10.68 -13.11 7.52
C LYS A 191 9.93 -12.24 6.52
N ASP A 192 8.83 -12.73 5.98
CA ASP A 192 7.99 -11.95 5.06
C ASP A 192 7.24 -10.82 5.77
N LEU A 193 6.80 -11.02 7.03
CA LEU A 193 6.23 -9.94 7.85
C LEU A 193 7.26 -8.84 8.12
N TRP A 194 8.48 -9.20 8.49
CA TRP A 194 9.58 -8.24 8.67
C TRP A 194 9.95 -7.52 7.38
N ARG A 195 9.95 -8.21 6.23
CA ARG A 195 10.10 -7.55 4.93
C ARG A 195 8.98 -6.55 4.66
N GLY A 196 7.74 -6.88 5.02
CA GLY A 196 6.61 -5.94 4.93
C GLY A 196 6.79 -4.70 5.79
N VAL A 197 7.27 -4.88 7.03
CA VAL A 197 7.64 -3.77 7.93
C VAL A 197 8.75 -2.92 7.31
N LEU A 198 9.83 -3.53 6.83
CA LEU A 198 10.95 -2.82 6.20
C LEU A 198 10.48 -2.00 4.99
N VAL A 199 9.72 -2.61 4.08
CA VAL A 199 9.17 -1.93 2.89
C VAL A 199 8.27 -0.76 3.30
N SER A 200 7.43 -0.93 4.32
CA SER A 200 6.57 0.15 4.84
C SER A 200 7.38 1.31 5.41
N THR A 201 8.38 1.02 6.23
CA THR A 201 9.26 2.03 6.83
C THR A 201 10.03 2.80 5.76
N PHE A 202 10.63 2.10 4.79
CA PHE A 202 11.34 2.73 3.69
C PHE A 202 10.41 3.57 2.81
N SER A 203 9.19 3.10 2.59
CA SER A 203 8.21 3.83 1.77
C SER A 203 7.78 5.15 2.41
N VAL A 204 7.49 5.16 3.72
CA VAL A 204 7.21 6.39 4.47
C VAL A 204 8.44 7.31 4.51
N GLY A 205 9.62 6.76 4.77
CA GLY A 205 10.87 7.54 4.79
C GLY A 205 11.17 8.18 3.44
N PHE A 206 10.95 7.46 2.34
CA PHE A 206 11.15 7.97 0.99
C PHE A 206 10.17 9.08 0.65
N TRP A 207 8.90 8.91 1.00
CA TRP A 207 7.86 9.93 0.82
C TRP A 207 8.19 11.21 1.60
N VAL A 208 8.60 11.09 2.87
CA VAL A 208 9.02 12.22 3.70
C VAL A 208 10.26 12.90 3.12
N GLY A 209 11.25 12.12 2.68
CA GLY A 209 12.46 12.65 2.04
C GLY A 209 12.16 13.42 0.77
N ALA A 210 11.29 12.88 -0.10
CA ALA A 210 10.84 13.55 -1.32
C ALA A 210 10.10 14.86 -1.02
N TYR A 211 9.24 14.87 0.00
CA TYR A 211 8.54 16.08 0.47
C TYR A 211 9.53 17.15 0.94
N ILE A 212 10.46 16.80 1.84
CA ILE A 212 11.45 17.74 2.39
C ILE A 212 12.35 18.29 1.28
N LEU A 213 12.81 17.42 0.37
CA LEU A 213 13.69 17.82 -0.72
C LEU A 213 12.99 18.85 -1.64
N ASN A 214 11.70 18.62 -1.87
CA ASN A 214 10.87 19.49 -2.69
C ASN A 214 10.48 20.81 -1.96
N GLU A 215 10.33 20.80 -0.63
CA GLU A 215 10.04 22.01 0.16
C GLU A 215 11.27 22.92 0.30
N ILE A 216 12.45 22.35 0.57
CA ILE A 216 13.68 23.14 0.82
C ILE A 216 14.21 23.80 -0.45
N HIS A 217 13.98 23.20 -1.62
CA HIS A 217 14.55 23.67 -2.89
C HIS A 217 13.47 23.92 -3.95
N ASP A 218 12.37 24.60 -3.59
CA ASP A 218 11.29 24.95 -4.53
C ASP A 218 11.79 25.84 -5.70
N ASP A 219 12.95 26.49 -5.52
CA ASP A 219 13.60 27.32 -6.55
C ASP A 219 14.43 26.52 -7.57
N THR A 220 14.68 25.22 -7.33
CA THR A 220 15.55 24.40 -8.18
C THR A 220 14.74 23.43 -9.04
N GLU A 221 14.44 23.84 -10.27
CA GLU A 221 13.62 23.09 -11.22
C GLU A 221 14.09 21.64 -11.45
N TRP A 222 15.40 21.39 -11.58
CA TRP A 222 15.95 20.04 -11.78
C TRP A 222 15.71 19.12 -10.58
N LEU A 223 15.76 19.64 -9.36
CA LEU A 223 15.56 18.85 -8.16
C LEU A 223 14.09 18.45 -8.00
N GLN A 224 13.18 19.35 -8.36
CA GLN A 224 11.74 19.07 -8.40
C GLN A 224 11.42 17.93 -9.38
N VAL A 225 12.00 17.97 -10.59
CA VAL A 225 11.84 16.94 -11.62
C VAL A 225 12.45 15.60 -11.17
N ALA A 226 13.63 15.63 -10.54
CA ALA A 226 14.26 14.42 -10.01
C ALA A 226 13.46 13.82 -8.85
N SER A 227 12.97 14.65 -7.92
CA SER A 227 12.20 14.20 -6.75
C SER A 227 10.90 13.52 -7.18
N ARG A 228 10.13 14.11 -8.11
CA ARG A 228 8.89 13.49 -8.63
C ARG A 228 9.14 12.19 -9.38
N PHE A 229 10.19 12.15 -10.20
CA PHE A 229 10.58 10.94 -10.93
C PHE A 229 10.92 9.81 -9.96
N LEU A 230 11.76 10.11 -8.97
CA LEU A 230 12.18 9.15 -7.96
C LEU A 230 11.00 8.68 -7.08
N LEU A 231 10.08 9.58 -6.72
CA LEU A 231 8.88 9.24 -5.96
C LEU A 231 7.99 8.25 -6.74
N ALA A 232 7.76 8.48 -8.03
CA ALA A 232 7.00 7.57 -8.88
C ALA A 232 7.70 6.22 -9.07
N LEU A 233 9.01 6.23 -9.31
CA LEU A 233 9.82 5.02 -9.44
C LEU A 233 9.80 4.17 -8.16
N MET A 234 10.07 4.79 -7.02
CA MET A 234 10.12 4.09 -5.74
C MET A 234 8.74 3.60 -5.32
N THR A 235 7.68 4.37 -5.56
CA THR A 235 6.30 3.91 -5.33
C THR A 235 6.00 2.67 -6.18
N SER A 236 6.40 2.65 -7.44
CA SER A 236 6.25 1.48 -8.32
C SER A 236 6.95 0.24 -7.76
N ILE A 237 8.18 0.39 -7.29
CA ILE A 237 8.96 -0.69 -6.66
C ILE A 237 8.30 -1.15 -5.35
N PHE A 238 7.89 -0.23 -4.49
CA PHE A 238 7.27 -0.54 -3.21
C PHE A 238 5.94 -1.26 -3.39
N VAL A 239 5.11 -0.84 -4.35
CA VAL A 239 3.84 -1.51 -4.62
C VAL A 239 4.06 -2.94 -5.11
N LEU A 240 5.02 -3.17 -6.00
CA LEU A 240 5.40 -4.53 -6.43
C LEU A 240 5.90 -5.37 -5.24
N ALA A 241 6.69 -4.78 -4.34
CA ALA A 241 7.17 -5.46 -3.13
C ALA A 241 6.01 -5.77 -2.17
N PHE A 242 5.12 -4.82 -1.90
CA PHE A 242 3.94 -4.98 -1.05
C PHE A 242 3.04 -6.10 -1.55
N PHE A 243 2.78 -6.13 -2.86
CA PHE A 243 1.97 -7.18 -3.46
C PHE A 243 2.66 -8.56 -3.40
N SER A 244 3.95 -8.62 -3.75
CA SER A 244 4.73 -9.87 -3.75
C SER A 244 4.81 -10.52 -2.38
N LEU A 245 4.91 -9.70 -1.32
CA LEU A 245 4.93 -10.16 0.07
C LEU A 245 3.54 -10.56 0.60
N SER A 246 2.46 -10.17 -0.06
CA SER A 246 1.10 -10.49 0.40
C SER A 246 0.54 -11.74 -0.27
N SER A 247 0.85 -11.93 -1.55
CA SER A 247 0.38 -13.07 -2.36
C SER A 247 0.89 -14.43 -1.88
N SER A 248 1.98 -14.50 -1.11
CA SER A 248 2.61 -15.76 -0.71
C SER A 248 1.89 -16.51 0.41
N GLN A 249 1.08 -15.86 1.26
CA GLN A 249 0.70 -16.47 2.55
C GLN A 249 -0.69 -17.13 2.66
N PRO A 250 -1.82 -16.52 2.25
CA PRO A 250 -3.10 -17.19 2.42
C PRO A 250 -3.27 -18.38 1.46
N LEU A 251 -2.65 -18.32 0.28
CA LEU A 251 -2.75 -19.37 -0.74
C LEU A 251 -1.90 -20.60 -0.42
N LEU A 252 -0.63 -20.46 -0.03
CA LEU A 252 0.23 -21.61 0.25
C LEU A 252 -0.13 -22.34 1.55
N SER A 253 -0.56 -21.62 2.58
CA SER A 253 -1.06 -22.22 3.82
C SER A 253 -2.35 -23.01 3.57
N GLN A 254 -3.29 -22.47 2.77
CA GLN A 254 -4.51 -23.18 2.38
C GLN A 254 -4.23 -24.37 1.44
N ILE A 255 -3.32 -24.23 0.49
CA ILE A 255 -2.93 -25.32 -0.42
C ILE A 255 -2.26 -26.45 0.37
N SER A 256 -1.38 -26.13 1.33
CA SER A 256 -0.72 -27.15 2.15
C SER A 256 -1.69 -27.82 3.13
N LEU A 257 -2.62 -27.08 3.74
CA LEU A 257 -3.69 -27.63 4.55
C LEU A 257 -4.62 -28.54 3.75
N ARG A 258 -5.09 -28.10 2.58
CA ARG A 258 -5.96 -28.90 1.70
C ARG A 258 -5.25 -30.16 1.20
N ARG A 259 -3.96 -30.07 0.87
CA ARG A 259 -3.15 -31.24 0.49
C ARG A 259 -3.07 -32.23 1.65
N ARG A 260 -2.92 -31.75 2.89
CA ARG A 260 -2.86 -32.57 4.10
C ARG A 260 -4.20 -33.23 4.43
N GLU A 261 -5.31 -32.49 4.32
CA GLU A 261 -6.66 -33.04 4.45
C GLU A 261 -6.93 -34.12 3.42
N CYS A 262 -6.49 -33.91 2.17
CA CYS A 262 -6.64 -34.91 1.09
C CYS A 262 -5.81 -36.18 1.38
N VAL A 263 -4.56 -36.02 1.83
CA VAL A 263 -3.70 -37.15 2.22
C VAL A 263 -4.26 -37.91 3.44
N ASN A 264 -4.76 -37.19 4.45
CA ASN A 264 -5.37 -37.82 5.63
C ASN A 264 -6.68 -38.54 5.28
N ALA A 265 -7.49 -37.99 4.37
CA ALA A 265 -8.72 -38.63 3.90
C ALA A 265 -8.43 -39.91 3.09
N LEU A 266 -7.35 -39.94 2.31
CA LEU A 266 -6.87 -41.13 1.62
C LEU A 266 -6.39 -42.20 2.59
N ASN A 267 -5.61 -41.83 3.61
CA ASN A 267 -5.11 -42.78 4.61
C ASN A 267 -6.22 -43.31 5.54
N SER A 268 -7.32 -42.58 5.73
CA SER A 268 -8.48 -43.07 6.52
C SER A 268 -9.38 -44.06 5.78
N ARG A 269 -9.13 -44.31 4.48
CA ARG A 269 -9.87 -45.26 3.65
C ARG A 269 -9.10 -46.56 3.37
N GLN A 270 -7.86 -46.67 3.84
CA GLN A 270 -7.08 -47.92 3.92
C GLN A 270 -7.20 -48.49 5.33
#